data_AF-A0A1E4B9M3-F1
#
_entry.id   AF-A0A1E4B9M3-F1
#
_cell.length_a   1.000
_cell.length_b   1.000
_cell.length_c   1.000
_cell.angle_alpha   90.00
_cell.angle_beta   90.00
_cell.angle_gamma   90.00
#
_symmetry.space_group_name_H-M   'P 1'
#
loop_
_entity.id
_entity.type
_entity.pdbx_description
1 polymer ?
#
loop_
_entity_poly.entity_id
_entity_poly.type
_entity_poly.pdbx_seq_one_letter_code
_entity_poly.pdbx_strand_id
1 'polypeptide(L)'
;MWLFTKHGFFSAVCARQGDGAHGQPVDPSRIMVRARLRPHLEALTARFPDELEGCEIVETKRSDYAFRLFVGKAAWTRVAAALAEEIDYDNFKDEVEKYQGDDGAGYHHALGDIWSVMYELQRR
;
A
#
# COMPACT_ATOMS: atom_id res chain seq x y z
N MET A 1 -5.34 -8.00 -1.20
CA MET A 1 -3.98 -8.18 -0.66
C MET A 1 -3.64 -7.01 0.24
N TRP A 2 -2.97 -7.26 1.36
CA TRP A 2 -2.34 -6.24 2.20
C TRP A 2 -0.83 -6.35 2.03
N LEU A 3 -0.16 -5.22 1.89
CA LEU A 3 1.29 -5.12 1.78
C LEU A 3 1.78 -4.12 2.82
N PHE A 4 2.70 -4.56 3.66
CA PHE A 4 3.46 -3.71 4.56
C PHE A 4 4.87 -3.62 3.99
N THR A 5 5.36 -2.41 3.75
CA THR A 5 6.65 -2.14 3.09
C THR A 5 7.33 -0.98 3.78
N LYS A 6 8.63 -0.79 3.53
CA LYS A 6 9.34 0.41 4.03
C LYS A 6 8.79 1.73 3.48
N HIS A 7 8.06 1.70 2.36
CA HIS A 7 7.37 2.87 1.78
C HIS A 7 6.00 3.14 2.39
N GLY A 8 5.43 2.19 3.14
CA GLY A 8 4.11 2.31 3.76
C GLY A 8 3.24 1.06 3.68
N PHE A 9 2.00 1.22 4.16
CA PHE A 9 0.94 0.19 4.15
C PHE A 9 -0.06 0.41 3.01
N PHE A 10 -0.31 -0.66 2.24
CA PHE A 10 -1.20 -0.67 1.09
C PHE A 10 -2.22 -1.81 1.14
N SER A 11 -3.44 -1.52 0.69
CA SER A 11 -4.42 -2.54 0.31
C SER A 11 -4.64 -2.52 -1.19
N ALA A 12 -4.22 -3.59 -1.87
CA ALA A 12 -4.38 -3.78 -3.30
C ALA A 12 -5.48 -4.81 -3.58
N VAL A 13 -6.48 -4.40 -4.35
CA VAL A 13 -7.62 -5.22 -4.79
C VAL A 13 -7.96 -4.92 -6.24
N CYS A 14 -8.63 -5.82 -6.95
CA CYS A 14 -9.18 -5.47 -8.26
C CYS A 14 -10.17 -4.32 -8.11
N ALA A 15 -10.05 -3.31 -8.97
CA ALA A 15 -11.03 -2.24 -9.05
C ALA A 15 -12.35 -2.78 -9.60
N ARG A 16 -13.42 -2.02 -9.43
CA ARG A 16 -14.67 -2.26 -10.17
C ARG A 16 -14.62 -1.52 -11.51
N GLN A 17 -15.43 -1.96 -12.45
CA GLN A 17 -15.57 -1.32 -13.76
C GLN A 17 -16.04 0.14 -13.62
N GLY A 18 -15.86 0.92 -14.69
CA GLY A 18 -16.23 2.34 -14.70
C GLY A 18 -15.41 3.18 -13.72
N ASP A 19 -16.11 3.94 -12.88
CA ASP A 19 -15.54 4.79 -11.84
C ASP A 19 -15.07 4.03 -10.59
N GLY A 20 -15.28 2.71 -10.54
CA GLY A 20 -14.93 1.89 -9.39
C GLY A 20 -15.97 1.88 -8.27
N ALA A 21 -17.16 2.46 -8.48
CA ALA A 21 -18.23 2.50 -7.50
C ALA A 21 -18.77 1.12 -7.13
N HIS A 22 -19.36 1.03 -5.94
CA HIS A 22 -20.07 -0.17 -5.51
C HIS A 22 -21.24 -0.49 -6.44
N GLY A 23 -21.54 -1.78 -6.60
CA GLY A 23 -22.55 -2.28 -7.53
C GLY A 23 -22.01 -2.60 -8.93
N GLN A 24 -20.87 -2.03 -9.33
CA GLN A 24 -20.22 -2.40 -10.60
C GLN A 24 -19.50 -3.75 -10.52
N PRO A 25 -19.44 -4.53 -11.62
CA PRO A 25 -18.65 -5.76 -11.69
C PRO A 25 -17.16 -5.49 -11.40
N VAL A 26 -16.45 -6.52 -10.93
CA VAL A 26 -14.99 -6.45 -10.74
C VAL A 26 -14.31 -6.42 -12.11
N ASP A 27 -13.35 -5.51 -12.27
CA ASP A 27 -12.45 -5.48 -13.42
C ASP A 27 -11.14 -6.20 -13.06
N PRO A 28 -10.89 -7.41 -13.61
CA PRO A 28 -9.68 -8.15 -13.31
C PRO A 28 -8.43 -7.56 -13.97
N SER A 29 -8.52 -6.54 -14.82
CA SER A 29 -7.37 -5.91 -15.47
C SER A 29 -6.87 -4.66 -14.73
N ARG A 30 -7.63 -4.18 -13.73
CA ARG A 30 -7.37 -2.92 -13.03
C ARG A 30 -7.27 -3.16 -11.52
N ILE A 31 -6.25 -2.58 -10.90
CA ILE A 31 -6.02 -2.64 -9.46
C ILE A 31 -6.32 -1.29 -8.83
N MET A 32 -7.05 -1.30 -7.73
CA MET A 32 -7.19 -0.17 -6.82
C MET A 32 -6.22 -0.37 -5.68
N VAL A 33 -5.21 0.49 -5.61
CA VAL A 33 -4.22 0.52 -4.52
C VAL A 33 -4.68 1.59 -3.54
N ARG A 34 -4.86 1.21 -2.28
CA ARG A 34 -5.44 2.07 -1.25
C ARG A 34 -4.47 2.24 -0.09
N ALA A 35 -4.45 3.43 0.51
CA ALA A 35 -3.71 3.71 1.72
C ALA A 35 -4.56 4.50 2.72
N ARG A 36 -4.19 4.40 4.01
CA ARG A 36 -4.78 5.21 5.07
C ARG A 36 -4.15 6.60 5.16
N LEU A 37 -2.87 6.72 4.80
CA LEU A 37 -2.10 7.96 4.81
C LEU A 37 -1.74 8.35 3.37
N ARG A 38 -1.96 9.61 3.01
CA ARG A 38 -1.59 10.15 1.69
C ARG A 38 -0.10 10.03 1.40
N PRO A 39 0.80 10.32 2.37
CA PRO A 39 2.25 10.18 2.16
C PRO A 39 2.70 8.78 1.72
N HIS A 40 1.98 7.71 2.10
CA HIS A 40 2.34 6.36 1.65
C HIS A 40 2.14 6.18 0.14
N LEU A 41 1.05 6.72 -0.44
CA LEU A 41 0.86 6.66 -1.89
C LEU A 41 1.80 7.61 -2.61
N GLU A 42 2.14 8.75 -2.01
CA GLU A 42 3.13 9.67 -2.58
C GLU A 42 4.52 9.04 -2.63
N ALA A 43 4.96 8.39 -1.55
CA ALA A 43 6.23 7.64 -1.51
C ALA A 43 6.25 6.51 -2.55
N LEU A 44 5.13 5.77 -2.69
CA LEU A 44 5.01 4.71 -3.68
C LEU A 44 5.10 5.25 -5.12
N THR A 45 4.36 6.32 -5.44
CA THR A 45 4.40 6.95 -6.76
C THR A 45 5.77 7.55 -7.06
N ALA A 46 6.42 8.17 -6.07
CA ALA A 46 7.78 8.71 -6.22
C ALA A 46 8.82 7.61 -6.46
N ARG A 47 8.64 6.43 -5.85
CA ARG A 47 9.55 5.29 -6.02
C ARG A 47 9.40 4.60 -7.38
N PHE A 48 8.19 4.56 -7.94
CA PHE A 48 7.86 3.87 -9.19
C PHE A 48 7.23 4.83 -10.22
N PRO A 49 7.96 5.87 -10.65
CA PRO A 49 7.42 6.87 -11.55
C PRO A 49 7.02 6.27 -12.89
N ASP A 50 7.77 5.32 -13.44
CA ASP A 50 7.49 4.71 -14.75
C ASP A 50 6.23 3.83 -14.74
N GLU A 51 5.96 3.13 -13.63
CA GLU A 51 4.76 2.31 -13.50
C GLU A 51 3.51 3.08 -13.07
N LEU A 52 3.69 4.18 -12.34
CA LEU A 52 2.62 4.94 -11.71
C LEU A 52 2.46 6.36 -12.28
N GLU A 53 3.13 6.67 -13.39
CA GLU A 53 3.01 7.95 -14.08
C GLU A 53 1.54 8.26 -14.40
N GLY A 54 1.13 9.50 -14.15
CA GLY A 54 -0.22 9.97 -14.43
C GLY A 54 -1.32 9.36 -13.54
N CYS A 55 -0.98 8.47 -12.59
CA CYS A 55 -1.96 7.97 -11.62
C CYS A 55 -2.27 9.04 -10.57
N GLU A 56 -3.50 9.55 -10.59
CA GLU A 56 -3.96 10.51 -9.58
C GLU A 56 -4.24 9.84 -8.23
N ILE A 57 -3.75 10.44 -7.15
CA ILE A 57 -4.14 10.07 -5.79
C ILE A 57 -5.47 10.73 -5.46
N VAL A 58 -6.52 9.93 -5.38
CA VAL A 58 -7.88 10.36 -5.06
C VAL A 58 -8.12 10.23 -3.55
N GLU A 59 -8.62 11.30 -2.94
CA GLU A 59 -9.16 11.26 -1.57
C GLU A 59 -10.67 10.99 -1.61
N THR A 60 -11.12 9.94 -0.93
CA THR A 60 -12.54 9.64 -0.76
C THR A 60 -12.89 9.65 0.72
N LYS A 61 -13.44 10.77 1.17
CA LYS A 61 -13.88 10.99 2.55
C LYS A 61 -14.88 9.89 2.97
N ARG A 62 -14.79 9.44 4.22
CA ARG A 62 -15.68 8.43 4.86
C ARG A 62 -15.56 6.99 4.37
N SER A 63 -14.48 6.64 3.67
CA SER A 63 -14.19 5.25 3.32
C SER A 63 -13.10 4.67 4.23
N ASP A 64 -13.05 3.34 4.37
CA ASP A 64 -12.08 2.65 5.24
C ASP A 64 -10.62 3.02 4.93
N TYR A 65 -10.33 3.33 3.67
CA TYR A 65 -9.04 3.83 3.19
C TYR A 65 -9.26 5.17 2.50
N ALA A 66 -8.86 6.25 3.16
CA ALA A 66 -9.13 7.61 2.69
C ALA A 66 -8.50 7.90 1.32
N PHE A 67 -7.38 7.27 0.98
CA PHE A 67 -6.63 7.54 -0.25
C PHE A 67 -6.54 6.32 -1.16
N ARG A 68 -6.56 6.56 -2.47
CA ARG A 68 -6.42 5.51 -3.48
C ARG A 68 -5.84 6.02 -4.78
N LEU A 69 -5.24 5.12 -5.55
CA LEU A 69 -4.97 5.28 -6.96
C LEU A 69 -5.42 4.04 -7.72
N PHE A 70 -5.63 4.20 -9.03
CA PHE A 70 -6.02 3.12 -9.91
C PHE A 70 -4.91 2.86 -10.92
N VAL A 71 -4.47 1.62 -11.01
CA VAL A 71 -3.33 1.21 -11.82
C VAL A 71 -3.69 -0.04 -12.62
N GLY A 72 -3.13 -0.17 -13.83
CA GLY A 72 -3.28 -1.40 -14.61
C GLY A 72 -2.63 -2.58 -13.89
N LYS A 73 -3.25 -3.77 -13.94
CA LYS A 73 -2.74 -4.96 -13.24
C LYS A 73 -1.31 -5.31 -13.63
N ALA A 74 -0.94 -5.17 -14.91
CA ALA A 74 0.42 -5.42 -15.37
C ALA A 74 1.45 -4.45 -14.75
N ALA A 75 1.10 -3.17 -14.61
CA ALA A 75 1.96 -2.19 -13.94
C ALA A 75 2.06 -2.50 -12.43
N TRP A 76 0.94 -2.80 -11.78
CA TRP A 76 0.95 -3.23 -10.37
C TRP A 76 1.79 -4.50 -10.14
N THR A 77 1.75 -5.47 -11.07
CA THR A 77 2.59 -6.67 -10.97
C THR A 77 4.07 -6.32 -10.97
N ARG A 78 4.52 -5.36 -11.79
CA ARG A 78 5.92 -4.89 -11.78
C ARG A 78 6.27 -4.17 -10.48
N VAL A 79 5.40 -3.29 -10.00
CA VAL A 79 5.58 -2.62 -8.69
C VAL A 79 5.70 -3.65 -7.57
N ALA A 80 4.80 -4.63 -7.52
CA ALA A 80 4.80 -5.65 -6.48
C ALA A 80 6.05 -6.56 -6.55
N ALA A 81 6.54 -6.87 -7.76
CA ALA A 81 7.79 -7.61 -7.95
C ALA A 81 8.99 -6.79 -7.45
N ALA A 82 9.11 -5.53 -7.85
CA ALA A 82 10.19 -4.65 -7.42
C ALA A 82 10.20 -4.40 -5.91
N LEU A 83 9.03 -4.24 -5.29
CA LEU A 83 8.89 -4.15 -3.83
C LEU A 83 9.41 -5.40 -3.11
N ALA A 84 9.27 -6.58 -3.72
CA ALA A 84 9.80 -7.83 -3.16
C ALA A 84 11.32 -7.95 -3.37
N GLU A 85 11.82 -7.50 -4.53
CA GLU A 85 13.25 -7.47 -4.84
C GLU A 85 14.03 -6.48 -3.96
N GLU A 86 13.37 -5.42 -3.46
CA GLU A 86 13.94 -4.44 -2.52
C GLU A 86 14.16 -4.94 -1.10
N ILE A 87 13.73 -6.16 -0.78
CA ILE A 87 13.89 -6.73 0.56
C ILE A 87 15.34 -7.18 0.73
N ASP A 88 16.15 -6.28 1.28
CA ASP A 88 17.58 -6.45 1.57
C ASP A 88 17.91 -6.38 3.07
N TYR A 89 16.89 -6.52 3.91
CA TYR A 89 16.94 -6.38 5.37
C TYR A 89 16.48 -7.65 6.09
N ASP A 90 16.99 -7.87 7.31
CA ASP A 90 16.64 -9.01 8.17
C ASP A 90 15.55 -8.68 9.21
N ASN A 91 15.31 -7.39 9.48
CA ASN A 91 14.24 -6.92 10.35
C ASN A 91 13.44 -5.78 9.68
N PHE A 92 12.15 -6.06 9.45
CA PHE A 92 11.25 -5.13 8.79
C PHE A 92 10.98 -3.84 9.57
N LYS A 93 10.82 -3.90 10.90
CA LYS A 93 10.45 -2.72 11.69
C LYS A 93 11.61 -1.74 11.80
N ASP A 94 12.81 -2.27 12.03
CA ASP A 94 14.04 -1.48 12.10
C ASP A 94 14.32 -0.80 10.75
N GLU A 95 14.08 -1.50 9.62
CA GLU A 95 14.21 -0.89 8.29
C GLU A 95 13.18 0.22 8.05
N VAL A 96 11.93 0.07 8.52
CA VAL A 96 10.92 1.15 8.42
C VAL A 96 11.34 2.38 9.22
N GLU A 97 11.81 2.19 10.47
CA GLU A 97 12.32 3.28 11.31
C GLU A 97 13.51 3.99 10.64
N LYS A 98 14.47 3.22 10.12
CA LYS A 98 15.64 3.77 9.40
C LYS A 98 15.26 4.51 8.12
N TYR A 99 14.32 3.97 7.33
CA TYR A 99 13.96 4.52 6.02
C TYR A 99 13.06 5.75 6.12
N GLN A 100 12.06 5.74 7.01
CA GLN A 100 11.11 6.84 7.13
C GLN A 100 11.50 7.87 8.20
N GLY A 101 12.38 7.51 9.14
CA GLY A 101 12.80 8.38 10.24
C GLY A 101 11.62 8.86 11.09
N ASP A 102 11.75 10.08 11.62
CA ASP A 102 10.76 10.69 12.51
C ASP A 102 9.37 10.86 11.84
N ASP A 103 9.33 11.14 10.54
CA ASP A 103 8.08 11.26 9.78
C ASP A 103 7.29 9.93 9.74
N GLY A 104 7.99 8.81 9.86
CA GLY A 104 7.42 7.46 9.89
C GLY A 104 7.08 6.92 11.28
N ALA A 105 7.33 7.68 12.36
CA ALA A 105 7.17 7.18 13.73
C ALA A 105 5.75 6.63 14.01
N GLY A 106 4.72 7.29 13.48
CA GLY A 106 3.34 6.82 13.61
C GLY A 106 3.07 5.50 12.88
N TYR A 107 3.67 5.31 11.70
CA TYR A 107 3.56 4.05 10.97
C TYR A 107 4.33 2.92 11.67
N HIS A 108 5.57 3.18 12.11
CA HIS A 108 6.38 2.24 12.87
C HIS A 108 5.67 1.75 14.13
N HIS A 109 5.05 2.67 14.89
CA HIS A 109 4.26 2.31 16.08
C HIS A 109 3.09 1.38 15.72
N ALA A 110 2.31 1.72 14.68
CA ALA A 110 1.20 0.88 14.23
C ALA A 110 1.65 -0.51 13.76
N LEU A 111 2.85 -0.64 13.18
CA LEU A 111 3.44 -1.95 12.84
C LEU A 111 3.73 -2.79 14.09
N GLY A 112 4.15 -2.16 15.19
CA GLY A 112 4.32 -2.81 16.49
C GLY A 112 3.01 -3.40 17.03
N ASP A 113 1.91 -2.65 16.93
CA ASP A 113 0.58 -3.12 17.33
C ASP A 113 0.13 -4.31 16.47
N ILE A 114 0.31 -4.21 15.14
CA ILE A 114 -0.04 -5.28 14.21
C ILE A 114 0.79 -6.54 14.48
N TRP A 115 2.09 -6.40 14.70
CA TRP A 115 2.95 -7.52 15.07
C TRP A 115 2.43 -8.22 16.33
N SER A 116 2.04 -7.44 17.34
CA SER A 116 1.47 -7.97 18.59
C SER A 116 0.16 -8.72 18.35
N VAL A 117 -0.74 -8.18 17.51
CA VAL A 117 -1.98 -8.85 17.11
C VAL A 117 -1.71 -10.19 16.43
N MET A 118 -0.74 -10.24 15.50
CA MET A 118 -0.38 -11.45 14.78
C MET A 118 0.36 -12.47 15.66
N TYR A 119 1.18 -11.99 16.59
CA TYR A 119 1.83 -12.83 17.59
C TYR A 119 0.81 -13.51 18.51
N GLU A 120 -0.20 -12.78 18.96
CA GLU A 120 -1.29 -13.36 19.77
C GLU A 120 -2.15 -14.33 18.95
N LEU A 121 -2.32 -14.12 17.64
CA LEU A 121 -2.98 -15.10 16.77
C LEU A 121 -2.24 -16.45 16.75
N GLN A 122 -0.90 -16.45 16.71
CA GLN A 122 -0.08 -17.67 16.75
C GLN A 122 -0.23 -18.44 18.06
N ARG A 123 -0.55 -17.76 19.17
CA ARG A 123 -0.65 -18.34 20.51
C ARG A 123 -2.03 -18.92 20.84
N ARG A 124 -3.00 -18.78 19.93
CA ARG A 124 -4.34 -19.37 20.04
C ARG A 124 -4.34 -20.77 19.48
#